data_AF-A0A0S2S8H3-F1
#
_entry.id   AF-A0A0S2S8H3-F1
#
_cell.length_a   1.000
_cell.length_b   1.000
_cell.length_c   1.000
_cell.angle_alpha   90.00
_cell.angle_beta   90.00
_cell.angle_gamma   90.00
#
_symmetry.space_group_name_H-M   'P 1'
#
loop_
_entity.id
_entity.type
_entity.pdbx_description
1 polymer ?
#
loop_
_entity_poly.entity_id
_entity_poly.type
_entity_poly.pdbx_seq_one_letter_code
_entity_poly.pdbx_strand_id
1 'polypeptide(L)'
;MTTIMNKKMTTEEAIQMALEIERTEAALKQMKEKLKAYVDDYGALQAADKVWEYSNTKSWSFKADGLRELAVAITAEGKNAWDYLSLSSTALKKLGWEEVSLSGYGTLKETKRFASRKA
;
A
#
# COMPACT_ATOMS: atom_id res chain seq x y z
N MET A 1 29.92 -12.55 -24.94
CA MET A 1 29.53 -11.32 -24.21
C MET A 1 28.56 -10.55 -25.09
N THR A 2 27.26 -10.59 -24.79
CA THR A 2 26.25 -9.90 -25.61
C THR A 2 26.01 -8.54 -24.99
N THR A 3 26.53 -7.50 -25.63
CA THR A 3 26.30 -6.10 -25.28
C THR A 3 24.81 -5.80 -25.41
N ILE A 4 24.09 -5.74 -24.30
CA ILE A 4 22.73 -5.20 -24.26
C ILE A 4 22.88 -3.70 -24.48
N MET A 5 22.70 -3.25 -25.72
CA MET A 5 22.51 -1.84 -26.02
C MET A 5 21.19 -1.41 -25.37
N ASN A 6 21.28 -0.70 -24.24
CA ASN A 6 20.16 0.00 -23.62
C ASN A 6 19.72 1.15 -24.55
N LYS A 7 18.94 0.83 -25.59
CA LYS A 7 18.24 1.83 -26.39
C LYS A 7 17.20 2.47 -25.47
N LYS A 8 17.42 3.72 -25.09
CA LYS A 8 16.45 4.49 -24.31
C LYS A 8 15.17 4.65 -25.14
N MET A 9 14.04 4.34 -24.52
CA MET A 9 12.70 4.47 -25.11
C MET A 9 12.44 5.91 -25.54
N THR A 10 11.80 6.11 -26.69
CA THR A 10 11.35 7.44 -27.14
C THR A 10 10.12 7.90 -26.37
N THR A 11 9.80 9.20 -26.41
CA THR A 11 8.59 9.73 -25.75
C THR A 11 7.31 9.11 -26.29
N GLU A 12 7.23 8.89 -27.61
CA GLU A 12 6.06 8.26 -28.24
C GLU A 12 5.89 6.80 -27.82
N GLU A 13 6.99 6.04 -27.77
CA GLU A 13 7.00 4.66 -27.27
C GLU A 13 6.58 4.63 -25.78
N ALA A 14 7.02 5.60 -24.98
CA ALA A 14 6.65 5.72 -23.56
C ALA A 14 5.16 6.01 -23.37
N ILE A 15 4.60 6.90 -24.18
CA ILE A 15 3.16 7.22 -24.18
C ILE A 15 2.36 5.98 -24.56
N GLN A 16 2.74 5.28 -25.62
CA GLN A 16 2.05 4.07 -26.05
C GLN A 16 2.09 2.97 -24.98
N MET A 17 3.25 2.81 -24.32
CA MET A 17 3.39 1.88 -23.21
C MET A 17 2.49 2.25 -22.02
N ALA A 18 2.40 3.54 -21.67
CA ALA A 18 1.53 4.00 -20.58
C ALA A 18 0.05 3.70 -20.88
N LEU A 19 -0.41 3.96 -22.11
CA LEU A 19 -1.79 3.67 -22.53
C LEU A 19 -2.09 2.16 -22.51
N GLU A 20 -1.13 1.32 -22.93
CA GLU A 20 -1.31 -0.13 -22.91
C GLU A 20 -1.35 -0.69 -21.48
N ILE A 21 -0.57 -0.11 -20.56
CA ILE A 21 -0.66 -0.42 -19.13
C ILE A 21 -2.06 -0.10 -18.61
N GLU A 22 -2.60 1.10 -18.88
CA GLU A 22 -3.94 1.48 -18.43
C GLU A 22 -5.02 0.53 -18.99
N ARG A 23 -4.93 0.18 -20.27
CA ARG A 23 -5.84 -0.78 -20.92
C ARG A 23 -5.78 -2.15 -20.25
N THR A 24 -4.57 -2.64 -19.98
CA THR A 24 -4.33 -3.96 -19.37
C THR A 24 -4.81 -3.99 -17.92
N GLU A 25 -4.59 -2.93 -17.16
CA GLU A 25 -5.09 -2.80 -15.78
C GLU A 25 -6.62 -2.80 -15.74
N ALA A 26 -7.27 -2.10 -16.67
CA ALA A 26 -8.72 -2.09 -16.79
C ALA A 26 -9.28 -3.49 -17.14
N ALA A 27 -8.65 -4.19 -18.08
CA ALA A 27 -9.03 -5.56 -18.43
C ALA A 27 -8.83 -6.52 -17.25
N LEU A 28 -7.70 -6.44 -16.54
CA LEU A 28 -7.42 -7.23 -15.35
C LEU A 28 -8.47 -7.01 -14.26
N LYS A 29 -8.87 -5.75 -14.02
CA LYS A 29 -9.92 -5.42 -13.04
C LYS A 29 -11.23 -6.13 -13.39
N GLN A 30 -11.67 -6.05 -14.65
CA GLN A 30 -12.90 -6.71 -15.10
C GLN A 30 -12.81 -8.24 -14.98
N MET A 31 -11.66 -8.84 -15.29
CA MET A 31 -11.44 -10.29 -15.13
C MET A 31 -11.52 -10.71 -13.66
N LYS A 32 -10.94 -9.92 -12.74
CA LYS A 32 -11.02 -10.18 -11.30
C LYS A 32 -12.45 -10.07 -10.78
N GLU A 33 -13.23 -9.10 -11.25
CA GLU A 33 -14.64 -8.95 -10.88
C GLU A 33 -15.46 -10.17 -11.30
N LYS A 34 -15.25 -10.70 -12.51
CA LYS A 34 -15.90 -11.92 -12.98
C LYS A 34 -15.50 -13.15 -12.16
N LEU A 35 -14.20 -13.30 -11.88
CA LEU A 35 -13.71 -14.42 -11.07
C LEU A 35 -14.24 -14.34 -9.63
N LYS A 36 -14.33 -13.13 -9.08
CA LYS A 36 -14.92 -12.89 -7.77
C LYS A 36 -16.38 -13.34 -7.72
N ALA A 37 -17.19 -12.99 -8.73
CA ALA A 37 -18.58 -13.43 -8.81
C ALA A 37 -18.70 -14.97 -8.86
N TYR A 38 -17.79 -15.65 -9.55
CA TYR A 38 -17.71 -17.11 -9.50
C TYR A 38 -17.38 -17.61 -8.08
N VAL A 39 -16.40 -17.02 -7.40
CA VAL A 39 -16.04 -17.41 -6.02
C VAL A 39 -17.18 -17.13 -5.04
N ASP A 40 -17.99 -16.10 -5.27
CA ASP A 40 -19.18 -15.80 -4.46
C ASP A 40 -20.23 -16.91 -4.54
N ASP A 41 -20.44 -17.49 -5.73
CA ASP A 41 -21.46 -18.51 -5.97
C ASP A 41 -20.97 -19.94 -5.65
N TYR A 42 -19.70 -20.23 -5.91
CA TYR A 42 -19.15 -21.60 -5.90
C TYR A 42 -18.04 -21.83 -4.86
N GLY A 43 -17.58 -20.79 -4.18
CA GLY A 43 -16.48 -20.86 -3.22
C GLY A 43 -15.09 -20.84 -3.88
N ALA A 44 -14.08 -21.26 -3.12
CA ALA A 44 -12.67 -21.16 -3.52
C ALA A 44 -12.37 -21.92 -4.83
N LEU A 45 -11.57 -21.32 -5.71
CA LEU A 45 -11.13 -21.92 -6.97
C LEU A 45 -9.61 -22.19 -6.96
N GLN A 46 -9.19 -23.43 -7.18
CA GLN A 46 -7.79 -23.76 -7.46
C GLN A 46 -7.50 -23.59 -8.96
N ALA A 47 -6.47 -22.80 -9.29
CA ALA A 47 -5.93 -22.68 -10.64
C ALA A 47 -4.39 -22.80 -10.60
N ALA A 48 -3.86 -23.87 -11.20
CA ALA A 48 -2.45 -24.23 -11.15
C ALA A 48 -1.91 -24.27 -9.71
N ASP A 49 -1.00 -23.36 -9.35
CA ASP A 49 -0.36 -23.23 -8.05
C ASP A 49 -1.05 -22.24 -7.09
N LYS A 50 -2.22 -21.70 -7.46
CA LYS A 50 -2.91 -20.65 -6.70
C LYS A 50 -4.36 -21.00 -6.37
N VAL A 51 -4.74 -20.76 -5.11
CA VAL A 51 -6.13 -20.73 -4.65
C VAL A 51 -6.64 -19.30 -4.77
N TRP A 52 -7.82 -19.13 -5.34
CA TRP A 52 -8.56 -17.88 -5.41
C TRP A 52 -9.74 -17.96 -4.46
N GLU A 53 -9.61 -17.27 -3.33
CA GLU A 53 -10.61 -17.22 -2.27
C GLU A 53 -10.57 -15.89 -1.53
N TYR A 54 -11.56 -15.66 -0.67
CA TYR A 54 -11.55 -14.53 0.25
C TYR A 54 -10.61 -14.78 1.41
N SER A 55 -9.56 -13.95 1.51
CA SER A 55 -8.74 -13.90 2.72
C SER A 55 -9.45 -13.07 3.78
N ASN A 56 -9.81 -13.71 4.91
CA ASN A 56 -10.32 -12.99 6.07
C ASN A 56 -9.18 -12.30 6.81
N THR A 57 -9.07 -10.98 6.67
CA THR A 57 -8.12 -10.18 7.45
C THR A 57 -8.80 -9.68 8.72
N LYS A 58 -8.20 -9.96 9.88
CA LYS A 58 -8.62 -9.37 11.16
C LYS A 58 -7.81 -8.10 11.41
N SER A 59 -8.49 -6.97 11.55
CA SER A 59 -7.87 -5.70 11.94
C SER A 59 -8.51 -5.18 13.22
N TRP A 60 -7.70 -4.63 14.13
CA TRP A 60 -8.17 -3.97 15.34
C TRP A 60 -8.16 -2.46 15.14
N SER A 61 -9.23 -1.81 15.58
CA SER A 61 -9.34 -0.35 15.61
C SER A 61 -9.44 0.10 17.06
N PHE A 62 -8.64 1.10 17.42
CA PHE A 62 -8.53 1.59 18.78
C PHE A 62 -8.99 3.06 18.86
N LYS A 63 -9.76 3.39 19.90
CA LYS A 63 -10.04 4.79 20.28
C LYS A 63 -8.81 5.40 20.96
N ALA A 64 -8.77 6.73 21.06
CA ALA A 64 -7.64 7.44 21.68
C ALA A 64 -7.34 6.94 23.10
N ASP A 65 -8.36 6.77 23.94
CA ASP A 65 -8.18 6.23 25.29
C ASP A 65 -7.64 4.81 25.30
N GLY A 66 -8.11 3.97 24.39
CA GLY A 66 -7.64 2.59 24.23
C GLY A 66 -6.17 2.52 23.77
N LEU A 67 -5.72 3.43 22.90
CA LEU A 67 -4.31 3.52 22.51
C LEU A 67 -3.42 3.93 23.68
N ARG A 68 -3.89 4.88 24.51
CA ARG A 68 -3.18 5.30 25.72
C ARG A 68 -3.03 4.13 26.70
N GLU A 69 -4.11 3.41 26.97
CA GLU A 69 -4.10 2.25 27.85
C GLU A 69 -3.21 1.12 27.30
N LEU A 70 -3.25 0.89 26.00
CA LEU A 70 -2.36 -0.07 25.34
C LEU A 70 -0.88 0.32 25.49
N ALA A 71 -0.53 1.60 25.31
CA ALA A 71 0.83 2.07 25.51
C ALA A 71 1.32 1.86 26.95
N VAL A 72 0.44 2.12 27.93
CA VAL A 72 0.72 1.86 29.35
C VAL A 72 0.94 0.36 29.59
N ALA A 73 0.08 -0.50 29.05
CA ALA A 73 0.22 -1.96 29.19
C ALA A 73 1.53 -2.47 28.57
N ILE A 74 1.89 -2.03 27.36
CA ILE A 74 3.16 -2.41 26.71
C ILE A 74 4.36 -1.99 27.56
N THR A 75 4.30 -0.78 28.12
CA THR A 75 5.37 -0.27 28.99
C THR A 75 5.45 -1.04 30.30
N ALA A 76 4.31 -1.44 30.88
CA ALA A 76 4.25 -2.26 32.08
C ALA A 76 4.84 -3.67 31.86
N GLU A 77 4.83 -4.18 30.63
CA GLU A 77 5.55 -5.42 30.24
C GLU A 77 7.06 -5.22 30.05
N GLY A 78 7.59 -4.01 30.29
CA GLY A 78 9.01 -3.69 30.12
C GLY A 78 9.44 -3.47 28.67
N LYS A 79 8.48 -3.26 27.75
CA LYS A 79 8.74 -2.97 26.33
C LYS A 79 8.54 -1.48 26.04
N ASN A 80 9.21 -0.96 25.01
CA ASN A 80 8.94 0.39 24.53
C ASN A 80 7.71 0.41 23.63
N ALA A 81 6.64 1.10 24.03
CA ALA A 81 5.41 1.21 23.25
C ALA A 81 5.63 1.76 21.83
N TRP A 82 6.62 2.63 21.64
CA TRP A 82 6.92 3.27 20.36
C TRP A 82 7.62 2.36 19.35
N ASP A 83 8.05 1.16 19.75
CA ASP A 83 8.51 0.13 18.82
C ASP A 83 7.34 -0.52 18.06
N TYR A 84 6.12 -0.39 18.61
CA TYR A 84 4.89 -1.01 18.07
C TYR A 84 3.89 0.04 17.56
N LEU A 85 3.88 1.21 18.19
CA LEU A 85 2.97 2.30 17.85
C LEU A 85 3.68 3.29 16.92
N SER A 86 2.95 3.74 15.91
CA SER A 86 3.45 4.75 14.97
C SER A 86 2.37 5.78 14.67
N LEU A 87 2.79 7.02 14.40
CA LEU A 87 1.92 8.06 13.88
C LEU A 87 1.84 7.95 12.37
N SER A 88 0.62 7.81 11.84
CA SER A 88 0.43 7.83 10.39
C SER A 88 0.69 9.22 9.83
N SER A 89 1.06 9.30 8.55
CA SER A 89 1.24 10.57 7.83
C SER A 89 -0.03 11.45 7.87
N THR A 90 -1.22 10.82 7.82
CA THR A 90 -2.50 11.52 7.96
C THR A 90 -2.68 12.11 9.36
N ALA A 91 -2.28 11.39 10.42
CA ALA A 91 -2.35 11.92 11.78
C ALA A 91 -1.39 13.10 11.98
N LEU A 92 -0.16 13.01 11.45
CA LEU A 92 0.80 14.11 11.48
C LEU A 92 0.28 15.37 10.76
N LYS A 93 -0.35 15.21 9.60
CA LYS A 93 -0.96 16.34 8.86
C LYS A 93 -2.07 17.04 9.65
N LYS A 94 -2.83 16.32 10.48
CA LYS A 94 -3.88 16.90 11.32
C LYS A 94 -3.34 17.82 12.42
N LEU A 95 -2.06 17.69 12.78
CA LEU A 95 -1.41 18.60 13.73
C LEU A 95 -1.27 20.01 13.15
N GLY A 96 -1.29 20.18 11.82
CA GLY A 96 -1.15 21.47 11.17
C GLY A 96 0.26 22.07 11.28
N TRP A 97 1.26 21.24 11.63
CA TRP A 97 2.64 21.69 11.80
C TRP A 97 3.38 21.71 10.46
N GLU A 98 4.29 22.67 10.32
CA GLU A 98 5.18 22.74 9.16
C GLU A 98 6.26 21.65 9.23
N GLU A 99 6.82 21.28 8.07
CA GLU A 99 7.87 20.26 7.98
C GLU A 99 9.10 20.61 8.82
N VAL A 100 9.43 21.91 8.91
CA VAL A 100 10.50 22.42 9.76
C VAL A 100 10.25 22.08 11.23
N SER A 101 9.02 22.23 11.71
CA SER A 101 8.66 21.90 13.10
C SER A 101 8.75 20.40 13.37
N LEU A 102 8.39 19.56 12.40
CA LEU A 102 8.49 18.10 12.52
C LEU A 102 9.94 17.60 12.48
N SER A 103 10.83 18.30 11.79
CA SER A 103 12.26 17.94 11.69
C SER A 103 12.99 17.91 13.05
N GLY A 104 12.48 18.63 14.06
CA GLY A 104 13.03 18.60 15.42
C GLY A 104 12.75 17.30 16.19
N TYR A 105 11.78 16.49 15.72
CA TYR A 105 11.32 15.28 16.40
C TYR A 105 11.61 13.99 15.62
N GLY A 106 12.13 14.09 14.39
CA GLY A 106 12.38 12.92 13.57
C GLY A 106 13.12 13.22 12.27
N THR A 107 13.35 12.18 11.49
CA THR A 107 14.04 12.28 10.19
C THR A 107 13.06 12.11 9.06
N LEU A 108 13.08 13.03 8.09
CA LEU A 108 12.28 12.91 6.88
C LEU A 108 12.81 11.76 6.01
N LYS A 109 11.92 10.82 5.65
CA LYS A 109 12.21 9.76 4.69
C LYS A 109 11.30 9.90 3.48
N GLU A 110 11.88 10.31 2.36
CA GLU A 110 11.16 10.41 1.09
C GLU A 110 11.34 9.15 0.24
N THR A 111 10.23 8.64 -0.29
CA THR A 111 10.24 7.53 -1.25
C THR A 111 9.43 7.90 -2.47
N LYS A 112 10.01 7.73 -3.66
CA LYS A 112 9.31 7.95 -4.93
C LYS A 112 8.60 6.65 -5.33
N ARG A 113 7.28 6.73 -5.52
CA ARG A 113 6.48 5.64 -6.08
C ARG A 113 6.09 6.01 -7.51
N PHE A 114 6.41 5.14 -8.46
CA PHE A 114 5.87 5.22 -9.81
C PHE A 114 4.43 4.71 -9.81
N ALA A 115 3.48 5.54 -10.25
CA ALA A 115 2.06 5.20 -10.36
C ALA A 115 1.38 6.20 -11.31
N SER A 116 0.34 5.76 -12.02
CA SER A 116 -0.57 6.66 -12.72
C SER A 116 -1.44 7.43 -11.70
N ARG A 117 -1.75 8.69 -12.02
CA ARG A 117 -2.68 9.53 -11.26
C ARG A 117 -3.50 10.34 -12.25
N LYS A 118 -4.77 10.58 -11.91
CA LYS A 118 -5.60 11.50 -12.68
C LYS A 118 -5.00 12.91 -12.57
N ALA A 119 -4.84 13.58 -13.72
CA ALA A 119 -4.45 14.98 -13.78
C ALA A 119 -5.55 15.90 -13.21
#